data_AF-A0A6G8G122-F1
#
_entry.id   AF-A0A6G8G122-F1
#
_cell.length_a   1.000
_cell.length_b   1.000
_cell.length_c   1.000
_cell.angle_alpha   90.00
_cell.angle_beta   90.00
_cell.angle_gamma   90.00
#
_symmetry.space_group_name_H-M   'P 1'
#
loop_
_entity.id
_entity.type
_entity.pdbx_description
1 polymer ?
#
loop_
_entity_poly.entity_id
_entity_poly.type
_entity_poly.pdbx_seq_one_letter_code
_entity_poly.pdbx_strand_id
1 'polypeptide(L)'
;MKRDRIQKGLEVLLRAGLAEVEPTATGISFRASERAASFVRLMETDNAKALSDRADWVVDHFGALSDSELREAMRAASGHWAEEFDSTMARPSEADL
;
A
#
# COMPACT_ATOMS: atom_id res chain seq x y z
N MET A 1 -28.38 0.76 -12.70
CA MET A 1 -27.39 1.05 -11.62
C MET A 1 -26.66 -0.17 -11.08
N LYS A 2 -27.33 -1.23 -10.58
CA LYS A 2 -26.63 -2.38 -9.95
C LYS A 2 -25.67 -3.10 -10.91
N ARG A 3 -26.09 -3.36 -12.15
CA ARG A 3 -25.29 -4.04 -13.17
C ARG A 3 -24.02 -3.25 -13.57
N ASP A 4 -24.13 -1.94 -13.69
CA ASP A 4 -22.99 -1.05 -14.01
C ASP A 4 -21.91 -1.06 -12.91
N ARG A 5 -22.31 -1.04 -11.64
CA ARG A 5 -21.35 -1.14 -10.51
C ARG A 5 -20.65 -2.50 -10.47
N ILE A 6 -21.39 -3.58 -10.74
CA ILE A 6 -20.81 -4.92 -10.84
C ILE A 6 -19.81 -4.99 -11.99
N GLN A 7 -20.16 -4.44 -13.16
CA GLN A 7 -19.29 -4.39 -14.32
C GLN A 7 -17.96 -3.67 -14.00
N LYS A 8 -18.04 -2.49 -13.40
CA LYS A 8 -16.86 -1.70 -12.98
C LYS A 8 -15.97 -2.45 -11.99
N GLY A 9 -16.57 -3.12 -11.00
CA GLY A 9 -15.82 -3.96 -10.06
C GLY A 9 -15.10 -5.12 -10.76
N LEU A 10 -15.79 -5.75 -11.71
CA LEU A 10 -15.25 -6.86 -12.49
C LEU A 10 -14.08 -6.42 -13.38
N GLU A 11 -14.16 -5.23 -13.97
CA GLU A 11 -13.05 -4.63 -14.73
C GLU A 11 -11.81 -4.42 -13.86
N VAL A 12 -11.98 -3.99 -12.61
CA VAL A 12 -10.86 -3.86 -11.66
C VAL A 12 -10.23 -5.22 -11.37
N LEU A 13 -11.05 -6.24 -11.10
CA LEU A 13 -10.57 -7.60 -10.82
C LEU A 13 -9.84 -8.20 -12.03
N LEU A 14 -10.34 -7.98 -13.26
CA LEU A 14 -9.70 -8.42 -14.49
C LEU A 14 -8.35 -7.71 -14.70
N ARG A 15 -8.29 -6.39 -14.49
CA ARG A 15 -7.03 -5.61 -14.63
C ARG A 15 -5.98 -6.00 -13.60
N ALA A 16 -6.39 -6.35 -12.39
CA ALA A 16 -5.51 -6.88 -11.36
C ALA A 16 -5.13 -8.36 -11.59
N GLY A 17 -5.73 -9.01 -12.59
CA GLY A 17 -5.56 -10.44 -12.89
C GLY A 17 -6.06 -11.35 -11.78
N LEU A 18 -7.09 -10.91 -11.05
CA LEU A 18 -7.78 -11.65 -9.97
C LEU A 18 -9.03 -12.35 -10.47
N ALA A 19 -9.56 -11.95 -11.63
CA ALA A 19 -10.63 -12.62 -12.32
C ALA A 19 -10.22 -12.93 -13.75
N GLU A 20 -10.88 -13.92 -14.35
CA GLU A 20 -10.71 -14.35 -15.72
C GLU A 20 -12.09 -14.55 -16.37
N VAL A 21 -12.10 -14.42 -17.69
CA VAL A 21 -13.29 -14.61 -18.52
C VAL A 21 -13.26 -16.00 -19.11
N GLU A 22 -14.28 -16.81 -18.83
CA GLU A 22 -14.40 -18.17 -19.36
C GLU A 22 -15.61 -18.25 -20.30
N PRO A 23 -15.40 -18.51 -21.60
CA PRO A 23 -16.48 -18.80 -22.55
C PRO A 23 -17.18 -20.09 -22.16
N THR A 24 -18.51 -20.08 -22.22
CA THR A 24 -19.37 -21.22 -21.89
C THR A 24 -20.36 -21.44 -23.03
N ALA A 25 -20.99 -22.62 -23.06
CA ALA A 25 -22.01 -22.93 -24.08
C ALA A 25 -23.20 -21.96 -24.09
N THR A 26 -23.44 -21.25 -22.99
CA THR A 26 -24.56 -20.32 -22.81
C THR A 26 -24.14 -18.85 -22.76
N GLY A 27 -22.87 -18.53 -23.05
CA GLY A 27 -22.35 -17.17 -23.02
C GLY A 27 -21.02 -17.06 -22.29
N ILE A 28 -20.86 -16.05 -21.43
CA ILE A 28 -19.61 -15.75 -20.75
C ILE A 28 -19.81 -15.90 -19.24
N SER A 29 -18.88 -16.59 -18.59
CA SER A 29 -18.78 -16.65 -17.13
C SER A 29 -17.50 -15.95 -16.65
N PHE A 30 -17.51 -15.51 -15.40
CA PHE A 30 -16.35 -14.91 -14.76
C PHE A 30 -15.96 -15.77 -13.57
N ARG A 31 -14.67 -16.07 -13.46
CA ARG A 31 -14.12 -16.89 -12.37
C ARG A 31 -12.92 -16.21 -11.74
N ALA A 32 -12.63 -16.58 -10.50
CA ALA A 32 -11.38 -16.20 -9.86
C ALA A 32 -10.20 -16.83 -10.62
N SER A 33 -9.14 -16.06 -10.83
CA SER A 33 -7.87 -16.58 -11.36
C SER A 33 -7.18 -17.45 -10.31
N GLU A 34 -6.18 -18.23 -10.72
CA GLU A 34 -5.38 -19.04 -9.78
C GLU A 34 -4.71 -18.20 -8.68
N ARG A 35 -4.31 -16.97 -9.01
CA ARG A 35 -3.63 -16.05 -8.09
C ARG A 35 -4.60 -15.36 -7.13
N ALA A 36 -5.89 -15.33 -7.44
CA ALA A 36 -6.89 -14.59 -6.69
C ALA A 36 -6.93 -15.00 -5.21
N ALA A 37 -6.92 -16.31 -4.94
CA ALA A 37 -6.97 -16.82 -3.57
C ALA A 37 -5.75 -16.40 -2.74
N SER A 38 -4.55 -16.47 -3.32
CA SER A 38 -3.32 -16.06 -2.64
C SER A 38 -3.25 -14.54 -2.45
N PHE A 39 -3.74 -13.77 -3.42
CA PHE A 39 -3.83 -12.30 -3.30
C PHE A 39 -4.77 -11.88 -2.18
N VAL A 40 -5.98 -12.47 -2.10
CA VAL A 40 -6.94 -12.17 -1.03
C VAL A 40 -6.35 -12.51 0.33
N ARG A 41 -5.66 -13.67 0.45
CA ARG A 41 -4.95 -14.03 1.68
C ARG A 41 -3.88 -13.02 2.10
N LEU A 42 -3.16 -12.42 1.14
CA LEU A 42 -2.19 -11.36 1.44
C LEU A 42 -2.86 -10.12 2.05
N MET A 43 -4.06 -9.76 1.58
CA MET A 43 -4.84 -8.65 2.15
C MET A 43 -5.32 -8.92 3.58
N GLU A 44 -5.48 -10.19 3.95
CA GLU A 44 -5.93 -10.58 5.29
C GLU A 44 -4.78 -10.68 6.32
N THR A 45 -3.54 -10.54 5.87
CA THR A 45 -2.37 -10.58 6.75
C THR A 45 -2.36 -9.40 7.72
N ASP A 46 -1.80 -9.61 8.90
CA ASP A 46 -1.69 -8.54 9.90
C ASP A 46 -0.82 -7.39 9.40
N ASN A 47 0.17 -7.66 8.54
CA ASN A 47 0.94 -6.62 7.87
C ASN A 47 0.08 -5.75 6.94
N ALA A 48 -0.81 -6.36 6.14
CA ALA A 48 -1.71 -5.62 5.27
C ALA A 48 -2.69 -4.76 6.06
N LYS A 49 -3.26 -5.29 7.16
CA LYS A 49 -4.10 -4.50 8.09
C LYS A 49 -3.32 -3.32 8.67
N ALA A 50 -2.14 -3.59 9.21
CA ALA A 50 -1.33 -2.56 9.84
C ALA A 50 -0.82 -1.52 8.82
N LEU A 51 -0.69 -1.86 7.54
CA LEU A 51 -0.40 -0.90 6.47
C LEU A 51 -1.64 -0.04 6.16
N SER A 52 -2.83 -0.63 6.12
CA SER A 52 -4.09 0.11 5.98
C SER A 52 -4.29 1.10 7.11
N ASP A 53 -4.11 0.67 8.37
CA ASP A 53 -4.25 1.54 9.54
C ASP A 53 -3.30 2.73 9.49
N ARG A 54 -2.08 2.52 8.98
CA ARG A 54 -1.09 3.59 8.77
C ARG A 54 -1.49 4.53 7.63
N ALA A 55 -2.03 3.99 6.54
CA ALA A 55 -2.52 4.80 5.43
C ALA A 55 -3.69 5.70 5.88
N ASP A 56 -4.62 5.14 6.66
CA ASP A 56 -5.74 5.90 7.25
C ASP A 56 -5.22 7.00 8.18
N TRP A 57 -4.29 6.66 9.07
CA TRP A 57 -3.65 7.66 9.94
C TRP A 57 -2.96 8.78 9.15
N VAL A 58 -2.27 8.47 8.04
CA VAL A 58 -1.61 9.47 7.18
C VAL A 58 -2.66 10.40 6.56
N VAL A 59 -3.74 9.86 6.02
CA VAL A 59 -4.81 10.67 5.41
C VAL A 59 -5.47 11.56 6.47
N ASP A 60 -5.75 11.02 7.65
CA ASP A 60 -6.38 11.78 8.74
C ASP A 60 -5.49 12.92 9.26
N HIS A 61 -4.18 12.69 9.40
CA HIS A 61 -3.26 13.70 9.93
C HIS A 61 -2.78 14.70 8.90
N PHE A 62 -2.58 14.27 7.64
CA PHE A 62 -1.91 15.08 6.63
C PHE A 62 -2.80 15.45 5.44
N GLY A 63 -3.96 14.81 5.26
CA GLY A 63 -4.81 14.97 4.07
C GLY A 63 -5.41 16.37 3.88
N ALA A 64 -5.44 17.19 4.94
CA ALA A 64 -5.91 18.57 4.89
C ALA A 64 -4.78 19.60 4.72
N LEU A 65 -3.51 19.17 4.78
CA LEU A 65 -2.37 20.08 4.69
C LEU A 65 -2.09 20.47 3.24
N SER A 66 -1.64 21.71 3.05
CA SER A 66 -1.01 22.13 1.80
C SER A 66 0.35 21.45 1.60
N ASP A 67 0.83 21.39 0.36
CA ASP A 67 2.16 20.90 0.02
C ASP A 67 3.29 21.54 0.85
N SER A 68 3.18 22.83 1.18
CA SER A 68 4.15 23.54 2.01
C SER A 68 4.13 23.06 3.46
N GLU A 69 2.94 22.89 4.03
CA GLU A 69 2.76 22.44 5.41
C GLU A 69 3.18 20.98 5.57
N LEU A 70 2.88 20.14 4.58
CA LEU A 70 3.33 18.75 4.55
C LEU A 70 4.86 18.64 4.51
N ARG A 71 5.52 19.46 3.68
CA ARG A 71 6.99 19.49 3.60
C ARG A 71 7.62 19.92 4.92
N GLU A 72 7.02 20.88 5.61
CA GLU A 72 7.51 21.34 6.90
C GLU A 72 7.32 20.27 7.99
N ALA A 73 6.15 19.63 8.05
CA ALA A 73 5.87 18.53 8.96
C ALA A 73 6.83 17.36 8.75
N MET A 74 7.11 17.00 7.50
CA MET A 74 8.09 15.96 7.15
C MET A 74 9.50 16.33 7.61
N ARG A 75 9.94 17.58 7.38
CA ARG A 75 11.25 18.06 7.83
C ARG A 75 11.39 18.05 9.34
N ALA A 76 10.35 18.47 10.07
CA ALA A 76 10.35 18.43 11.53
C ALA A 76 10.46 17.01 12.07
N ALA A 77 9.76 16.05 11.45
CA ALA A 77 9.81 14.64 11.82
C ALA A 77 11.17 13.99 11.50
N SER A 78 11.77 14.29 10.33
CA SER A 78 13.03 13.68 9.89
C SER A 78 14.29 14.43 10.31
N GLY A 79 14.18 15.67 10.80
CA GLY A 79 15.33 16.52 11.12
C GLY A 79 16.26 15.90 12.17
N HIS A 80 15.70 15.21 13.16
CA HIS A 80 16.45 14.54 14.23
C HIS A 80 17.16 13.25 13.75
N TRP A 81 16.70 12.64 12.66
CA TRP A 81 17.30 11.40 12.15
C TRP A 81 18.67 11.64 11.52
N ALA A 82 18.87 12.79 10.86
CA ALA A 82 20.17 13.14 10.28
C ALA A 82 21.28 13.18 11.34
N GLU A 83 20.98 13.67 12.55
CA GLU A 83 21.92 13.75 13.66
C GLU A 83 22.23 12.36 14.27
N GLU A 84 21.23 11.48 14.41
CA GLU A 84 21.40 10.15 14.99
C GLU A 84 22.14 9.16 14.05
N PHE A 85 21.92 9.26 12.74
CA PHE A 85 22.62 8.42 11.77
C PHE A 85 24.10 8.82 11.60
N ASP A 86 24.44 10.11 11.68
CA ASP A 86 25.84 10.57 11.68
C ASP A 86 26.58 10.11 12.94
N SER A 87 25.93 10.16 14.12
CA SER A 87 26.50 9.65 15.37
C SER A 87 26.77 8.14 15.33
N THR A 88 25.97 7.38 14.60
CA THR A 88 26.09 5.91 14.54
C THR A 88 27.15 5.46 13.52
N MET A 89 27.43 6.28 12.49
CA MET A 89 28.49 6.00 11.51
C MET A 89 29.88 6.54 11.91
N ALA A 90 30.00 7.24 13.04
CA ALA A 90 31.28 7.67 13.59
C ALA A 90 32.11 6.43 14.00
N ARG A 91 32.99 5.99 13.08
CA ARG A 91 33.94 4.89 13.26
C ARG A 91 34.69 5.05 14.59
N PRO A 92 34.78 4.03 15.46
CA PRO A 92 35.63 4.13 16.65
C PRO A 92 37.07 4.35 16.18
N SER A 93 37.71 5.40 16.68
CA SER A 93 39.10 5.74 16.34
C SER A 93 40.01 4.58 16.72
N GLU A 94 40.81 4.10 15.76
CA GLU A 94 41.95 3.19 15.97
C GLU A 94 43.04 3.89 16.81
N ALA A 95 42.77 4.12 18.09
CA ALA A 95 43.73 4.67 19.04
C ALA A 95 43.97 3.76 20.25
N ASP A 96 43.37 2.56 20.28
CA ASP A 96 43.57 1.56 21.34
C ASP A 96 44.00 0.20 20.76
N LEU A 97 45.18 0.15 20.11
CA LEU A 97 45.97 -1.06 19.92
C LEU A 97 47.42 -0.83 20.35
#